data_AF-M5DUR7-F1
#
_entry.id   AF-M5DUR7-F1
#
_cell.length_a   1.000
_cell.length_b   1.000
_cell.length_c   1.000
_cell.angle_alpha   90.00
_cell.angle_beta   90.00
_cell.angle_gamma   90.00
#
_symmetry.space_group_name_H-M   'P 1'
#
loop_
_entity.id
_entity.type
_entity.pdbx_description
1 polymer ?
#
loop_
_entity_poly.entity_id
_entity_poly.type
_entity_poly.pdbx_seq_one_letter_code
_entity_poly.pdbx_strand_id
1 'polypeptide(L)'
;MKKDLFVQVKNLSLELRSLIRQGVKEGVEERINKRNELMQEWFAEINDLINLTSEQQVFLEDLLQEEQGLLEQLQDEQKQIVEHNQGQNKLNRYRQILQH
;
A
#
# COMPACT_ATOMS: atom_id res chain seq x y z
N MET A 1 4.47 -16.88 -20.83
CA MET A 1 5.15 -16.66 -19.54
C MET A 1 5.35 -15.18 -19.25
N LYS A 2 6.23 -14.43 -19.94
CA LYS A 2 6.50 -13.00 -19.61
C LYS A 2 5.30 -12.03 -19.52
N LYS A 3 4.34 -12.14 -20.45
CA LYS A 3 3.13 -11.28 -20.43
C LYS A 3 2.19 -11.60 -19.27
N ASP A 4 2.33 -12.78 -18.68
CA ASP A 4 1.39 -13.30 -17.68
C ASP A 4 1.70 -12.72 -16.29
N LEU A 5 2.96 -12.76 -15.87
CA LEU A 5 3.40 -12.22 -14.56
C LEU A 5 3.15 -10.71 -14.44
N PHE A 6 3.48 -9.93 -15.48
CA PHE A 6 3.20 -8.49 -15.48
C PHE A 6 1.71 -8.19 -15.32
N VAL A 7 0.85 -8.91 -16.05
CA VAL A 7 -0.61 -8.71 -15.98
C VAL A 7 -1.13 -9.10 -14.60
N GLN A 8 -0.59 -10.16 -14.00
CA GLN A 8 -0.95 -10.59 -12.64
C GLN A 8 -0.55 -9.54 -11.59
N VAL A 9 0.68 -9.02 -11.63
CA VAL A 9 1.15 -7.95 -10.73
C VAL A 9 0.29 -6.70 -10.90
N LYS A 10 0.04 -6.27 -12.15
CA LYS A 10 -0.79 -5.10 -12.46
C LYS A 10 -2.22 -5.24 -11.91
N ASN A 11 -2.85 -6.38 -12.12
CA ASN A 11 -4.22 -6.61 -11.64
C ASN A 11 -4.30 -6.61 -10.11
N LEU A 12 -3.33 -7.25 -9.45
CA LEU A 12 -3.24 -7.25 -7.98
C LEU A 12 -3.02 -5.85 -7.41
N SER A 13 -2.16 -5.03 -8.02
CA SER A 13 -1.95 -3.64 -7.59
C SER A 13 -3.24 -2.81 -7.72
N LEU A 14 -3.99 -2.97 -8.82
CA LEU A 14 -5.27 -2.27 -9.00
C LEU A 14 -6.34 -2.73 -8.00
N GLU A 15 -6.39 -4.02 -7.68
CA GLU A 15 -7.27 -4.57 -6.65
C GLU A 15 -6.92 -3.99 -5.28
N LEU A 16 -5.64 -3.99 -4.90
CA LEU A 16 -5.17 -3.41 -3.64
C LEU A 16 -5.51 -1.93 -3.53
N ARG A 17 -5.30 -1.14 -4.59
CA ARG A 17 -5.70 0.26 -4.67
C ARG A 17 -7.19 0.43 -4.38
N SER A 18 -8.03 -0.41 -4.99
CA SER A 18 -9.47 -0.39 -4.77
C SER A 18 -9.86 -0.73 -3.33
N LEU A 19 -9.23 -1.75 -2.74
CA LEU A 19 -9.47 -2.18 -1.36
C LEU A 19 -9.08 -1.11 -0.34
N ILE A 20 -7.90 -0.50 -0.53
CA ILE A 20 -7.42 0.59 0.32
C ILE A 20 -8.37 1.79 0.25
N ARG A 21 -8.79 2.19 -0.96
CA ARG A 21 -9.75 3.29 -1.16
C ARG A 21 -11.10 3.02 -0.49
N GLN A 22 -11.52 1.76 -0.40
CA GLN A 22 -12.75 1.34 0.25
C GLN A 22 -12.60 1.14 1.77
N GLY A 23 -11.39 1.29 2.32
CA GLY A 23 -11.10 1.06 3.74
C GLY A 23 -11.19 -0.40 4.17
N VAL A 24 -11.15 -1.34 3.21
CA VAL A 24 -11.20 -2.79 3.50
C VAL A 24 -9.82 -3.20 4.03
N LYS A 25 -9.79 -3.78 5.24
CA LYS A 25 -8.53 -4.24 5.88
C LYS A 25 -8.31 -5.75 5.80
N GLU A 26 -9.38 -6.50 5.64
CA GLU A 26 -9.35 -7.96 5.68
C GLU A 26 -8.76 -8.54 4.39
N GLY A 27 -7.72 -9.37 4.53
CA GLY A 27 -7.06 -10.02 3.39
C GLY A 27 -6.25 -9.08 2.48
N VAL A 28 -6.08 -7.81 2.84
CA VAL A 28 -5.20 -6.87 2.10
C VAL A 28 -3.74 -7.26 2.27
N GLU A 29 -3.33 -7.64 3.47
CA GLU A 29 -1.95 -8.03 3.77
C GLU A 29 -1.52 -9.28 2.98
N GLU A 30 -2.39 -10.28 2.87
CA GLU A 30 -2.15 -11.48 2.06
C GLU A 30 -1.99 -11.14 0.57
N ARG A 31 -2.83 -10.23 0.05
CA ARG A 31 -2.77 -9.75 -1.34
C ARG A 31 -1.51 -8.91 -1.61
N ILE A 32 -1.08 -8.09 -0.64
CA ILE A 32 0.19 -7.34 -0.68
C ILE A 32 1.36 -8.31 -0.80
N ASN A 33 1.39 -9.32 0.08
CA ASN A 33 2.44 -10.33 0.07
C ASN A 33 2.46 -11.08 -1.26
N LYS A 34 1.29 -11.47 -1.78
CA LYS A 34 1.21 -12.16 -3.06
C LYS A 34 1.68 -11.30 -4.25
N ARG A 35 1.28 -10.03 -4.28
CA ARG A 35 1.77 -9.06 -5.27
C ARG A 35 3.30 -8.95 -5.19
N ASN A 36 3.87 -8.85 -3.99
CA ASN A 36 5.31 -8.71 -3.79
C ASN A 36 6.10 -9.91 -4.31
N GLU A 37 5.64 -11.13 -4.03
CA GLU A 37 6.24 -12.36 -4.57
C GLU A 37 6.26 -12.34 -6.10
N LEU A 38 5.11 -12.08 -6.72
CA LEU A 38 4.98 -12.05 -8.19
C LEU A 38 5.79 -10.91 -8.81
N MET A 39 5.91 -9.78 -8.12
CA MET A 39 6.74 -8.66 -8.55
C MET A 39 8.22 -9.02 -8.51
N GLN A 40 8.68 -9.72 -7.45
CA GLN A 40 10.06 -10.21 -7.37
C GLN A 40 10.37 -11.23 -8.47
N GLU A 41 9.47 -12.18 -8.72
CA GLU A 41 9.60 -13.15 -9.81
C GLU A 41 9.68 -12.45 -11.17
N TRP A 42 8.80 -11.47 -11.41
CA TRP A 42 8.79 -10.68 -12.64
C TRP A 42 10.09 -9.88 -12.82
N PHE A 43 10.60 -9.26 -11.74
CA PHE A 43 11.89 -8.55 -11.78
C PHE A 43 13.08 -9.48 -12.01
N ALA A 44 13.06 -10.69 -11.44
CA ALA A 44 14.10 -11.69 -11.68
C ALA A 44 14.14 -12.09 -13.16
N GLU A 45 12.97 -12.34 -13.77
CA GLU A 45 12.87 -12.64 -15.21
C GLU A 45 13.29 -11.46 -16.11
N ILE A 46 13.08 -10.22 -15.67
CA ILE A 46 13.53 -9.01 -16.37
C ILE A 46 15.04 -8.83 -16.24
N ASN A 47 15.64 -9.05 -15.07
CA ASN A 47 17.10 -8.90 -14.90
C ASN A 47 17.89 -9.88 -15.77
N ASP A 48 17.34 -11.07 -16.02
CA ASP A 48 17.91 -12.04 -16.97
C ASP A 48 17.76 -11.60 -18.44
N LEU A 49 16.92 -10.60 -18.73
CA LEU A 49 16.66 -10.05 -20.06
C LEU A 49 16.67 -8.52 -20.00
N ILE A 50 17.87 -7.94 -20.05
CA ILE A 50 18.23 -6.50 -19.91
C ILE A 50 17.47 -5.52 -20.84
N ASN A 51 16.46 -5.95 -21.60
CA ASN A 51 15.57 -5.06 -22.36
C ASN A 51 14.17 -5.01 -21.72
N LEU A 52 14.03 -4.24 -20.64
CA LEU A 52 12.73 -3.68 -20.23
C LEU A 52 12.12 -2.95 -21.42
N THR A 53 10.86 -3.23 -21.76
CA THR A 53 10.17 -2.45 -22.78
C THR A 53 9.77 -1.09 -22.20
N SER A 54 9.62 -0.07 -23.06
CA SER A 54 9.21 1.27 -22.63
C SER A 54 7.88 1.28 -21.87
N GLU A 55 6.93 0.40 -22.24
CA GLU A 55 5.66 0.23 -21.53
C GLU A 55 5.86 -0.27 -20.09
N GLN A 56 6.82 -1.19 -19.88
CA GLN A 56 7.14 -1.70 -18.55
C GLN A 56 7.83 -0.66 -17.68
N GLN A 57 8.70 0.17 -18.27
CA GLN A 57 9.36 1.28 -17.56
C GLN A 57 8.34 2.31 -17.07
N VAL A 58 7.45 2.76 -17.97
CA VAL A 58 6.38 3.71 -17.60
C VAL A 58 5.48 3.12 -16.52
N PHE A 59 5.09 1.85 -16.63
CA PHE A 59 4.28 1.21 -15.61
C PHE A 59 4.98 1.15 -14.24
N LEU A 60 6.30 0.90 -14.21
CA LEU A 60 7.06 0.88 -12.96
C LEU A 60 7.18 2.26 -12.32
N GLU A 61 7.36 3.31 -13.13
CA GLU A 61 7.38 4.69 -12.65
C GLU A 61 6.02 5.09 -12.08
N ASP A 62 4.93 4.76 -12.78
CA ASP A 62 3.55 5.01 -12.33
C ASP A 62 3.25 4.27 -11.02
N LEU A 63 3.66 3.00 -10.94
CA LEU A 63 3.46 2.17 -9.75
C LEU A 63 4.26 2.72 -8.57
N LEU A 64 5.50 3.15 -8.78
CA LEU A 64 6.34 3.72 -7.71
C LEU A 64 5.75 5.03 -7.17
N GLN A 65 5.28 5.92 -8.05
CA GLN A 65 4.61 7.15 -7.63
C GLN A 65 3.33 6.87 -6.84
N GLU A 66 2.57 5.87 -7.26
CA GLU A 66 1.35 5.50 -6.57
C GLU A 66 1.61 4.93 -5.17
N GLU A 67 2.56 3.99 -5.04
CA GLU A 67 2.91 3.41 -3.74
C GLU A 67 3.44 4.48 -2.77
N GLN A 68 4.18 5.47 -3.28
CA GLN A 68 4.59 6.63 -2.47
C GLN A 68 3.40 7.46 -1.98
N GLY A 69 2.42 7.74 -2.84
CA GLY A 69 1.20 8.45 -2.44
C GLY A 69 0.35 7.67 -1.43
N LEU A 70 0.25 6.35 -1.59
CA LEU A 70 -0.43 5.48 -0.61
C LEU A 70 0.30 5.46 0.73
N LEU A 71 1.63 5.45 0.72
CA LEU A 71 2.44 5.51 1.93
C LEU A 71 2.22 6.83 2.69
N GLU A 72 2.18 7.96 1.97
CA GLU A 72 1.90 9.27 2.56
C GLU A 72 0.49 9.30 3.20
N GLN A 73 -0.52 8.79 2.50
CA GLN A 73 -1.89 8.70 3.03
C GLN A 73 -1.96 7.83 4.29
N LEU A 74 -1.29 6.68 4.31
CA LEU A 74 -1.23 5.80 5.48
C LEU A 74 -0.51 6.46 6.66
N GLN A 75 0.56 7.22 6.40
CA GLN A 75 1.28 7.97 7.43
C GLN A 75 0.41 9.09 8.02
N ASP A 76 -0.31 9.82 7.19
CA ASP A 76 -1.24 10.86 7.63
C ASP A 76 -2.40 10.28 8.44
N GLU A 77 -2.99 9.17 8.00
CA GLU A 77 -4.01 8.43 8.77
C GLU A 77 -3.47 7.96 10.13
N GLN A 78 -2.25 7.43 10.17
CA GLN A 78 -1.61 7.02 11.42
C GLN A 78 -1.41 8.21 12.37
N LYS A 79 -1.00 9.36 11.84
CA LYS A 79 -0.79 10.58 12.61
C LYS A 79 -2.11 11.09 13.22
N GLN A 80 -3.18 11.09 12.44
CA GLN A 80 -4.52 11.46 12.92
C GLN A 80 -5.03 10.49 14.00
N ILE A 81 -4.79 9.19 13.86
CA ILE A 81 -5.14 8.21 14.89
C ILE A 81 -4.37 8.46 16.19
N VAL A 82 -3.07 8.78 16.12
CA VAL A 82 -2.26 9.11 17.30
C VAL A 82 -2.75 10.39 17.97
N GLU A 83 -3.01 11.44 17.20
CA GLU A 83 -3.54 12.71 17.71
C GLU A 83 -4.93 12.53 18.35
N HIS A 84 -5.81 11.74 17.72
CA HIS A 84 -7.13 11.43 18.24
C HIS A 84 -7.05 10.65 19.58
N ASN A 85 -6.16 9.66 19.67
CA ASN A 85 -5.93 8.90 20.90
C ASN A 85 -5.31 9.74 22.03
N GLN A 86 -4.42 10.68 21.71
CA GLN A 86 -3.88 11.62 22.70
C GLN A 86 -4.94 12.62 23.18
N GLY A 87 -5.82 13.08 22.29
CA GLY A 87 -6.98 13.91 22.62
C GLY A 87 -7.97 13.20 23.55
N GLN A 88 -8.33 11.95 23.24
CA GLN A 88 -9.20 11.13 24.09
C GLN A 88 -8.57 10.86 25.47
N ASN A 89 -7.28 10.56 25.54
CA ASN A 89 -6.57 10.36 26.81
C ASN A 89 -6.52 11.63 27.68
N LYS A 90 -6.33 12.81 27.07
CA LYS A 90 -6.40 14.10 27.78
C LYS A 90 -7.82 14.38 28.29
N LEU A 91 -8.84 14.19 27.45
CA LEU A 91 -10.25 14.39 27.83
C LEU A 91 -10.69 13.44 28.95
N ASN A 92 -10.25 12.19 28.93
CA ASN A 92 -10.52 11.22 30.00
C ASN A 92 -9.84 11.62 31.33
N ARG A 93 -8.60 12.13 31.29
CA ARG A 93 -7.94 12.67 32.50
C ARG A 93 -8.66 13.90 33.05
N TYR A 94 -9.11 14.83 32.20
CA TYR A 94 -9.87 16.00 32.65
C TYR A 94 -11.23 15.62 33.27
N ARG A 95 -11.93 14.61 32.71
CA ARG A 95 -13.17 14.08 33.32
C ARG A 95 -12.94 13.42 34.68
N GLN A 96 -11.84 12.70 34.86
CA GLN A 96 -11.49 12.10 36.16
C GLN A 96 -11.16 13.15 37.22
N ILE A 97 -10.53 14.26 36.85
CA ILE A 97 -10.21 15.36 37.77
C ILE A 97 -11.47 16.16 38.17
N LEU A 98 -12.47 16.26 37.29
CA LEU A 98 -13.74 16.97 37.56
C LEU A 98 -14.77 16.15 38.36
N GLN A 99 -14.51 14.87 38.62
CA GLN A 99 -15.39 13.96 39.40
C GLN A 99 -14.92 13.75 40.85
N HIS A 100 -13.88 14.46 41.28
CA HIS A 100 -13.43 14.58 42.68
C HIS A 100 -13.51 16.03 43.14
#